data_AF-A0A160MA10-F1
#
_entry.id   AF-A0A160MA10-F1
#
_cell.length_a   1.000
_cell.length_b   1.000
_cell.length_c   1.000
_cell.angle_alpha   90.00
_cell.angle_beta   90.00
_cell.angle_gamma   90.00
#
_symmetry.space_group_name_H-M   'P 1'
#
loop_
_entity.id
_entity.type
_entity.pdbx_description
1 polymer ?
#
loop_
_entity_poly.entity_id
_entity_poly.type
_entity_poly.pdbx_seq_one_letter_code
_entity_poly.pdbx_strand_id
1 'polypeptide(L)' 'MDSETLRLIRASSNLSIREFASKINVSHSLISRIEGGDRRLTDRVKRKVIETFGLTEEKLVVIKLLINEIKN' A
#
# COMPACT_ATOMS: atom_id res chain seq x y z
N MET A 1 -7.34 -4.94 -1.47
CA MET A 1 -5.93 -4.49 -1.41
C MET A 1 -5.14 -5.47 -0.57
N ASP A 2 -3.98 -5.90 -1.07
CA ASP A 2 -2.99 -6.77 -0.41
C ASP A 2 -1.67 -6.02 -0.17
N SER A 3 -0.65 -6.72 0.36
CA SER A 3 0.67 -6.14 0.66
C SER A 3 1.40 -5.64 -0.59
N GLU A 4 1.20 -6.29 -1.73
CA GLU A 4 1.82 -5.91 -3.00
C GLU A 4 1.22 -4.62 -3.55
N THR A 5 -0.11 -4.52 -3.56
CA THR A 5 -0.82 -3.29 -3.91
C THR A 5 -0.36 -2.13 -3.04
N LEU A 6 -0.19 -2.35 -1.73
CA LEU A 6 0.30 -1.34 -0.79
C LEU A 6 1.74 -0.90 -1.13
N ARG A 7 2.63 -1.85 -1.44
CA ARG A 7 4.01 -1.56 -1.87
C ARG A 7 4.02 -0.74 -3.16
N LEU A 8 3.15 -1.05 -4.11
CA LEU A 8 3.07 -0.31 -5.38
C LEU A 8 2.60 1.12 -5.16
N ILE A 9 1.56 1.34 -4.34
CA ILE A 9 1.10 2.70 -3.99
C ILE A 9 2.22 3.52 -3.36
N ARG A 10 3.00 2.90 -2.46
CA ARG A 10 4.16 3.56 -1.86
C ARG A 10 5.22 3.92 -2.90
N ALA A 11 5.60 2.96 -3.73
CA ALA A 11 6.64 3.12 -4.75
C ALA A 11 6.25 4.16 -5.82
N SER A 12 5.00 4.13 -6.29
CA SER A 12 4.49 5.10 -7.27
C SER A 12 4.37 6.51 -6.69
N SER A 13 4.21 6.63 -5.37
CA SER A 13 4.25 7.92 -4.66
C SER A 13 5.68 8.42 -4.38
N ASN A 14 6.70 7.67 -4.80
CA ASN A 14 8.12 7.93 -4.53
C ASN A 14 8.44 8.13 -3.04
N LEU A 15 7.79 7.35 -2.16
CA LEU A 15 7.97 7.43 -0.72
C LEU A 15 8.82 6.27 -0.20
N SER A 16 9.74 6.58 0.72
CA SER A 16 10.36 5.56 1.57
C SER A 16 9.33 4.93 2.50
N ILE A 17 9.66 3.75 3.06
CA ILE A 17 8.79 3.08 4.05
C ILE A 17 8.51 3.99 5.26
N ARG A 18 9.50 4.80 5.67
CA ARG A 18 9.37 5.72 6.81
C ARG A 18 8.40 6.86 6.49
N GLU A 19 8.56 7.51 5.35
CA GLU A 19 7.68 8.60 4.93
C GLU A 19 6.25 8.10 4.71
N PHE A 20 6.10 6.95 4.05
CA PHE A 20 4.80 6.34 3.83
C PHE A 20 4.08 6.02 5.15
N ALA A 21 4.79 5.36 6.08
CA ALA A 21 4.23 5.02 7.38
C ALA A 21 3.86 6.27 8.19
N SER A 22 4.71 7.30 8.16
CA SER A 22 4.42 8.61 8.77
C SER A 22 3.16 9.22 8.17
N LYS A 23 3.01 9.18 6.84
CA LYS A 23 1.89 9.78 6.12
C LYS A 23 0.54 9.15 6.47
N ILE A 24 0.50 7.82 6.64
CA ILE A 24 -0.73 7.10 7.06
C ILE A 24 -0.84 6.96 8.60
N ASN A 25 0.05 7.60 9.35
CA ASN A 25 0.13 7.61 10.81
C ASN A 25 0.19 6.20 11.42
N VAL A 26 1.21 5.42 11.05
CA VAL A 26 1.54 4.11 11.63
C VAL A 26 3.06 3.96 11.78
N SER A 27 3.52 2.91 12.48
CA SER A 27 4.96 2.68 12.61
C SER A 27 5.58 2.19 11.29
N HIS A 28 6.81 2.63 10.98
CA HIS A 28 7.56 2.13 9.82
C HIS A 28 7.76 0.60 9.88
N SER A 29 7.98 0.07 11.09
CA SER A 29 8.16 -1.37 11.32
C SER A 29 6.92 -2.18 10.95
N LEU A 30 5.72 -1.59 11.08
CA LEU A 30 4.49 -2.22 10.64
C LEU A 30 4.47 -2.38 9.13
N ILE A 31 4.76 -1.29 8.40
CA ILE A 31 4.74 -1.30 6.93
C ILE A 31 5.83 -2.22 6.38
N SER A 32 7.04 -2.17 6.94
CA SER A 32 8.12 -3.09 6.57
C SER A 32 7.72 -4.56 6.71
N ARG A 33 7.11 -4.96 7.83
CA ARG A 33 6.64 -6.35 8.03
C ARG A 33 5.47 -6.72 7.11
N ILE A 34 4.61 -5.77 6.76
CA ILE A 34 3.51 -6.01 5.82
C ILE A 34 4.05 -6.24 4.41
N GLU A 35 4.93 -5.36 3.93
CA GLU A 35 5.52 -5.48 2.60
C GLU A 35 6.47 -6.69 2.49
N GLY A 36 7.13 -7.07 3.58
CA GLY A 36 7.97 -8.27 3.68
C GLY A 36 7.19 -9.59 3.79
N GLY A 37 5.87 -9.55 3.97
CA GLY A 37 5.03 -10.76 4.11
C GLY A 37 4.95 -11.34 5.53
N ASP A 38 5.78 -10.87 6.46
CA ASP A 38 5.77 -11.28 7.87
C ASP A 38 4.46 -10.95 8.60
N ARG A 39 3.71 -9.96 8.10
CA ARG A 39 2.43 -9.55 8.67
C ARG A 39 1.36 -9.34 7.60
N ARG A 40 0.16 -9.87 7.84
CA ARG A 40 -1.00 -9.59 6.99
C ARG A 40 -1.44 -8.13 7.08
N LEU A 41 -1.83 -7.58 5.94
CA LEU A 41 -2.42 -6.25 5.84
C LEU A 41 -3.83 -6.23 6.45
N THR A 42 -4.02 -5.47 7.53
CA THR A 42 -5.31 -5.35 8.23
C THR A 42 -6.21 -4.29 7.60
N ASP A 43 -7.52 -4.42 7.77
CA ASP A 43 -8.49 -3.46 7.21
C ASP A 43 -8.36 -2.05 7.78
N ARG A 44 -7.86 -1.92 9.02
CA ARG A 44 -7.50 -0.62 9.60
C ARG A 44 -6.41 0.09 8.79
N VAL A 45 -5.35 -0.64 8.41
CA VAL A 45 -4.26 -0.07 7.61
C VAL A 45 -4.76 0.21 6.19
N LYS A 46 -5.60 -0.68 5.62
CA LYS A 46 -6.21 -0.44 4.31
C LYS A 46 -6.99 0.86 4.27
N ARG A 47 -7.88 1.10 5.24
CA ARG A 47 -8.66 2.35 5.35
C ARG A 47 -7.77 3.58 5.43
N LYS A 48 -6.76 3.56 6.31
CA LYS A 48 -5.79 4.67 6.42
C LYS A 48 -5.11 5.00 5.09
N VAL A 49 -4.70 3.99 4.33
CA VAL A 49 -4.09 4.19 3.01
C VAL A 49 -5.10 4.77 2.03
N ILE A 50 -6.32 4.21 1.96
CA ILE A 50 -7.39 4.68 1.07
C ILE A 50 -7.71 6.16 1.34
N GLU A 51 -7.90 6.53 2.60
CA GLU A 51 -8.20 7.90 3.02
C GLU A 51 -7.04 8.86 2.72
N THR A 52 -5.80 8.46 3.03
CA THR A 52 -4.61 9.33 2.88
C THR A 52 -4.27 9.60 1.41
N PHE A 53 -4.51 8.64 0.52
CA PHE A 53 -4.16 8.73 -0.90
C PHE A 53 -5.37 8.99 -1.81
N GLY A 54 -6.58 9.16 -1.25
CA GLY A 54 -7.80 9.42 -2.01
C GLY A 54 -8.06 8.33 -3.06
N LEU A 55 -7.92 7.06 -2.66
CA LEU A 55 -8.08 5.91 -3.54
C LEU A 55 -9.56 5.56 -3.66
N THR A 56 -10.10 5.63 -4.87
CA THR A 56 -11.44 5.12 -5.16
C THR A 56 -11.36 3.66 -5.56
N GLU A 57 -12.50 2.96 -5.60
CA GLU A 57 -12.55 1.57 -6.07
C GLU A 57 -12.03 1.44 -7.50
N GLU A 58 -12.32 2.41 -8.39
CA GLU A 58 -11.81 2.42 -9.76
C GLU A 58 -10.27 2.48 -9.78
N LYS A 59 -9.67 3.36 -8.96
CA LYS A 59 -8.20 3.44 -8.85
C LYS A 59 -7.61 2.13 -8.34
N LEU A 60 -8.25 1.48 -7.37
CA LEU A 60 -7.79 0.19 -6.85
C LEU A 60 -7.87 -0.93 -7.90
N VAL A 61 -8.89 -0.93 -8.76
CA VAL A 61 -9.00 -1.87 -9.88
C VAL A 61 -7.87 -1.64 -10.89
N VAL A 62 -7.63 -0.39 -11.29
CA VAL A 62 -6.54 -0.05 -12.22
C VAL A 62 -5.18 -0.48 -11.67
N ILE A 63 -4.90 -0.23 -10.40
CA ILE A 63 -3.64 -0.65 -9.77
C ILE A 63 -3.46 -2.16 -9.84
N LYS A 64 -4.51 -2.96 -9.62
CA LYS A 64 -4.43 -4.43 -9.72
C LYS A 64 -4.17 -4.90 -11.15
N LEU A 65 -4.79 -4.26 -12.15
CA LEU A 65 -4.55 -4.58 -13.55
C LEU A 65 -3.08 -4.33 -13.92
N LEU A 66 -2.52 -3.18 -13.52
CA LEU A 66 -1.11 -2.86 -13.73
C LEU A 66 -0.17 -3.88 -13.06
N ILE A 67 -0.48 -4.33 -11.84
CA ILE A 67 0.30 -5.39 -11.17
C ILE A 67 0.29 -6.69 -11.97
N ASN A 68 -0.86 -7.07 -12.53
CA ASN A 68 -0.97 -8.29 -13.33
C ASN A 68 -0.22 -8.18 -14.66
N GLU A 69 -0.22 -7.01 -15.30
CA GLU A 69 0.53 -6.76 -16.53
C GLU A 69 2.04 -6.82 -16.31
N ILE A 70 2.56 -6.29 -15.20
CA ILE A 70 4.01 -6.35 -14.88
C ILE A 70 4.49 -7.78 -14.62
N LYS A 71 3.58 -8.69 -14.24
CA LYS A 71 3.89 -10.09 -13.92
C LYS A 71 3.82 -11.03 -15.11
N ASN A 72 3.14 -10.65 -16.19
CA ASN A 72 3.08 -11.40 -17.44
C ASN A 72 4.27 -11.05 -18.33
#